data_AF-A0A958VII3-F1
#
_entry.id   AF-A0A958VII3-F1
#
_cell.length_a   1.000
_cell.length_b   1.000
_cell.length_c   1.000
_cell.angle_alpha   90.00
_cell.angle_beta   90.00
_cell.angle_gamma   90.00
#
_symmetry.space_group_name_H-M   'P 1'
#
loop_
_entity.id
_entity.type
_entity.pdbx_description
1 polymer ?
#
loop_
_entity_poly.entity_id
_entity_poly.type
_entity_poly.pdbx_seq_one_letter_code
_entity_poly.pdbx_strand_id
1 'polypeptide(L)'
;MATGRYYGGTGDPYSRQGQGLGTSRFKLFLLLGLMFAGYQAFKYFTNTQVNPVTGETQRVQWSTEEEVGIGLQSTPQMIQEYGGLYPDQRAQAYVQSVGQKLASDPLVQKSGYPFQFYLLADPQVVNAFALPGGNVFITAALYGKLQNEDQLAGVLGHEIGHVIARHGAVRMAKTGLIQGLIQAVMIGSGGDMSATQIANVIGNYTNLSYGRDQ
;
A
#
# COMPACT_ATOMS: atom_id res chain seq x y z
N MET A 1 -80.51 20.78 -10.40
CA MET A 1 -80.07 20.68 -11.82
C MET A 1 -78.75 21.42 -11.96
N ALA A 2 -77.82 20.87 -12.76
CA ALA A 2 -76.50 21.40 -13.19
C ALA A 2 -75.33 21.35 -12.16
N THR A 3 -74.46 20.31 -12.18
CA THR A 3 -73.20 20.07 -12.95
C THR A 3 -71.93 20.57 -12.22
N GLY A 4 -71.06 19.71 -11.66
CA GLY A 4 -69.82 19.14 -12.26
C GLY A 4 -68.59 20.01 -11.88
N ARG A 5 -67.34 19.57 -11.58
CA ARG A 5 -66.52 18.36 -11.77
C ARG A 5 -65.31 18.39 -10.79
N TYR A 6 -64.64 17.24 -10.69
CA TYR A 6 -63.43 16.82 -9.95
C TYR A 6 -62.07 17.42 -10.40
N TYR A 7 -61.03 17.04 -9.61
CA TYR A 7 -59.55 17.05 -9.80
C TYR A 7 -58.81 18.32 -9.35
N GLY A 8 -57.67 18.27 -8.66
CA GLY A 8 -56.74 17.20 -8.29
C GLY A 8 -55.38 17.85 -8.03
N GLY A 9 -54.70 17.51 -6.94
CA GLY A 9 -53.46 18.20 -6.56
C GLY A 9 -52.71 17.53 -5.41
N THR A 10 -52.49 16.22 -5.50
CA THR A 10 -51.44 15.56 -4.72
C THR A 10 -50.10 15.90 -5.35
N GLY A 11 -49.49 16.99 -4.91
CA GLY A 11 -48.07 17.24 -5.12
C GLY A 11 -47.29 16.23 -4.29
N ASP A 12 -46.69 15.25 -4.95
CA ASP A 12 -45.82 14.25 -4.35
C ASP A 12 -44.50 14.93 -3.91
N PRO A 13 -44.14 14.96 -2.60
CA PRO A 13 -42.91 15.58 -2.12
C PRO A 13 -41.66 14.71 -2.37
N TYR A 14 -41.80 13.55 -3.02
CA TYR A 14 -40.69 12.62 -3.24
C TYR A 14 -40.04 12.66 -4.62
N SER A 15 -40.32 13.67 -5.45
CA SER A 15 -39.55 13.88 -6.68
C SER A 15 -38.15 14.43 -6.38
N ARG A 16 -37.27 13.62 -5.75
CA ARG A 16 -35.83 13.69 -5.99
C ARG A 16 -35.60 13.21 -7.43
N GLN A 17 -35.92 14.10 -8.38
CA GLN A 17 -35.47 13.96 -9.75
C GLN A 17 -33.93 14.08 -9.69
N GLY A 18 -33.25 12.94 -9.73
CA GLY A 18 -31.80 12.89 -9.86
C GLY A 18 -31.42 13.72 -11.08
N GLN A 19 -30.83 14.89 -10.86
CA GLN A 19 -30.24 15.68 -11.92
C GLN A 19 -29.01 14.91 -12.41
N GLY A 20 -29.22 13.99 -13.34
CA GLY A 20 -28.13 13.43 -14.13
C GLY A 20 -27.34 14.57 -14.74
N LEU A 21 -26.01 14.48 -14.70
CA LEU A 21 -25.13 15.49 -15.29
C LEU A 21 -25.56 15.76 -16.74
N GLY A 22 -25.87 17.02 -17.05
CA GLY A 22 -26.13 17.43 -18.43
C GLY A 22 -24.98 16.97 -19.34
N THR A 23 -25.29 16.57 -20.59
CA THR A 23 -24.36 15.90 -21.51
C THR A 23 -23.00 16.61 -21.67
N SER A 24 -22.96 17.94 -21.58
CA SER A 24 -21.73 18.74 -21.59
C SER A 24 -20.89 18.57 -20.30
N ARG A 25 -21.53 18.54 -19.14
CA ARG A 25 -20.87 18.33 -17.84
C ARG A 25 -20.35 16.91 -17.70
N PHE A 26 -21.13 15.91 -18.14
CA PHE A 26 -20.67 14.52 -18.17
C PHE A 26 -19.42 14.34 -19.06
N LYS A 27 -19.42 14.93 -20.27
CA LYS A 27 -18.24 14.92 -21.16
C LYS A 27 -17.01 15.57 -20.51
N LEU A 28 -17.20 16.67 -19.79
CA LEU A 28 -16.11 17.33 -19.06
C LEU A 28 -15.50 16.42 -17.99
N PHE A 29 -16.34 15.83 -17.12
CA PHE A 29 -15.87 14.92 -16.07
C PHE A 29 -15.21 13.67 -16.64
N LEU A 30 -15.79 13.07 -17.70
CA LEU A 30 -15.18 11.96 -18.43
C LEU A 30 -13.78 12.32 -18.94
N LEU A 31 -13.62 13.49 -19.57
CA LEU A 31 -12.31 13.96 -20.05
C LEU A 31 -11.33 14.17 -18.90
N LEU A 32 -11.75 14.78 -17.79
CA LEU A 32 -10.92 14.95 -16.60
C LEU A 32 -10.46 13.61 -16.02
N GLY A 33 -11.39 12.65 -15.92
CA GLY A 33 -11.09 11.28 -15.47
C GLY A 33 -10.08 10.60 -16.39
N LEU A 34 -10.27 10.65 -17.71
CA LEU A 34 -9.33 10.07 -18.67
C LEU A 34 -7.96 10.75 -18.63
N MET A 35 -7.89 12.08 -18.51
CA MET A 35 -6.62 12.79 -18.34
C MET A 35 -5.91 12.38 -17.06
N PHE A 36 -6.64 12.25 -15.94
CA PHE A 36 -6.07 11.77 -14.68
C PHE A 36 -5.57 10.33 -14.80
N ALA A 37 -6.35 9.41 -15.37
CA ALA A 37 -5.91 8.04 -15.64
C ALA A 37 -4.65 8.00 -16.52
N GLY A 38 -4.63 8.80 -17.59
CA GLY A 38 -3.48 8.93 -18.49
C GLY A 38 -2.24 9.44 -17.76
N TYR A 39 -2.39 10.44 -16.89
CA TYR A 39 -1.30 10.94 -16.05
C TYR A 39 -0.78 9.87 -15.07
N GLN A 40 -1.66 9.14 -14.39
CA GLN A 40 -1.26 8.07 -13.47
C GLN A 40 -0.52 6.94 -14.20
N ALA A 41 -1.01 6.53 -15.37
CA ALA A 41 -0.34 5.54 -16.22
C ALA A 41 1.01 6.06 -16.69
N PHE A 42 1.08 7.28 -17.23
CA PHE A 42 2.33 7.91 -17.68
C PHE A 42 3.36 7.93 -16.54
N LYS A 43 2.99 8.39 -15.35
CA LYS A 43 3.86 8.39 -14.16
C LYS A 43 4.38 6.98 -13.84
N TYR A 44 3.52 5.96 -13.85
CA TYR A 44 3.91 4.59 -13.53
C TYR A 44 4.85 3.97 -14.58
N PHE A 45 4.61 4.20 -15.87
CA PHE A 45 5.41 3.62 -16.95
C PHE A 45 6.72 4.37 -17.22
N THR A 46 6.81 5.65 -16.84
CA THR A 46 8.04 6.45 -17.01
C THR A 46 8.94 6.47 -15.78
N ASN A 47 8.40 6.20 -14.58
CA ASN A 47 9.21 6.16 -13.36
C ASN A 47 9.82 4.76 -13.16
N THR A 48 11.02 4.60 -13.68
CA THR A 48 11.84 3.39 -13.55
C THR A 48 13.20 3.71 -13.00
N GLN A 49 13.74 2.84 -12.16
CA GLN A 49 15.10 2.95 -11.62
C GLN A 49 15.80 1.60 -11.75
N VAL A 50 17.12 1.62 -11.98
CA VAL A 50 17.93 0.40 -11.99
C VAL A 50 18.34 0.08 -10.55
N ASN A 51 18.11 -1.16 -10.13
CA ASN A 51 18.53 -1.64 -8.83
C ASN A 51 20.06 -1.81 -8.80
N PRO A 52 20.78 -1.16 -7.87
CA PRO A 52 22.24 -1.23 -7.85
C PRO A 52 22.77 -2.62 -7.46
N VAL A 53 21.98 -3.44 -6.76
CA VAL A 53 22.38 -4.77 -6.31
C VAL A 53 22.00 -5.84 -7.33
N THR A 54 20.75 -5.87 -7.77
CA THR A 54 20.25 -6.92 -8.70
C THR A 54 20.51 -6.59 -10.17
N GLY A 55 20.70 -5.32 -10.52
CA GLY A 55 20.82 -4.86 -11.91
C GLY A 55 19.49 -4.77 -12.67
N GLU A 56 18.37 -5.12 -12.04
CA GLU A 56 17.06 -5.10 -12.66
C GLU A 56 16.52 -3.67 -12.82
N THR A 57 15.82 -3.41 -13.92
CA THR A 57 15.04 -2.17 -14.07
C THR A 57 13.69 -2.34 -13.39
N GLN A 58 13.45 -1.56 -12.35
CA GLN A 58 12.28 -1.68 -11.50
C GLN A 58 11.39 -0.44 -11.61
N ARG A 59 10.07 -0.66 -11.63
CA ARG A 59 9.07 0.42 -11.59
C ARG A 59 8.78 0.77 -10.14
N VAL A 60 9.40 1.84 -9.70
CA VAL A 60 9.30 2.38 -8.34
C VAL A 60 8.86 3.83 -8.44
N GLN A 61 8.10 4.29 -7.45
CA GLN A 61 7.59 5.66 -7.44
C GLN A 61 8.55 6.63 -6.74
N TRP A 62 9.46 6.12 -5.91
CA TRP A 62 10.32 6.88 -5.02
C TRP A 62 11.80 6.56 -5.26
N SER A 63 12.71 7.47 -4.96
CA SER A 63 14.14 7.18 -4.83
C SER A 63 14.43 6.35 -3.58
N THR A 64 15.65 5.82 -3.48
CA THR A 64 16.11 5.12 -2.27
C THR A 64 15.98 6.01 -1.02
N GLU A 65 16.35 7.29 -1.13
CA GLU A 65 16.30 8.25 -0.03
C GLU A 65 14.85 8.56 0.40
N GLU A 66 13.95 8.70 -0.57
CA GLU A 66 12.52 8.89 -0.31
C GLU A 66 11.92 7.66 0.37
N GLU A 67 12.31 6.45 -0.04
CA GLU A 67 11.91 5.21 0.62
C GLU A 67 12.37 5.14 2.07
N VAL A 68 13.61 5.57 2.35
CA VAL A 68 14.12 5.71 3.73
C VAL A 68 13.24 6.67 4.53
N GLY A 69 12.89 7.82 3.96
CA GLY A 69 11.99 8.78 4.60
C GLY A 69 10.62 8.18 4.93
N ILE A 70 10.00 7.48 3.98
CA ILE A 70 8.69 6.82 4.15
C ILE A 70 8.76 5.74 5.23
N GLY A 71 9.80 4.91 5.19
CA GLY A 71 10.02 3.86 6.18
C GLY A 71 10.12 4.44 7.59
N LEU A 72 10.97 5.45 7.78
CA LEU A 72 11.16 6.11 9.08
C LEU A 72 9.89 6.77 9.60
N GLN A 73 9.09 7.39 8.74
CA GLN A 73 7.80 7.99 9.13
C GLN A 73 6.77 6.93 9.55
N SER A 74 6.84 5.74 8.96
CA SER A 74 5.88 4.65 9.23
C SER A 74 6.29 3.78 10.43
N THR A 75 7.58 3.77 10.80
CA THR A 75 8.11 2.94 11.89
C THR A 75 7.36 3.10 13.22
N PRO A 76 7.08 4.31 13.75
CA PRO A 76 6.38 4.46 15.03
C PRO A 76 4.96 3.87 15.00
N GLN A 77 4.25 4.03 13.87
CA GLN A 77 2.92 3.47 13.70
C GLN A 77 2.96 1.95 13.67
N MET A 78 3.90 1.35 12.94
CA MET A 78 4.07 -0.11 12.91
C MET A 78 4.46 -0.67 14.28
N ILE A 79 5.34 0.01 15.01
CA ILE A 79 5.69 -0.39 16.38
C ILE A 79 4.43 -0.42 17.26
N GLN A 80 3.59 0.61 17.19
CA GLN A 80 2.35 0.68 17.97
C GLN A 80 1.33 -0.39 17.56
N GLU A 81 1.16 -0.64 16.26
CA GLU A 81 0.21 -1.62 15.73
C GLU A 81 0.49 -3.04 16.25
N TYR A 82 1.76 -3.38 16.46
CA TYR A 82 2.20 -4.69 16.95
C TYR A 82 2.54 -4.68 18.45
N GLY A 83 1.87 -3.82 19.23
CA GLY A 83 1.94 -3.85 20.70
C GLY A 83 3.16 -3.16 21.31
N GLY A 84 3.94 -2.41 20.53
CA GLY A 84 5.14 -1.72 20.97
C GLY A 84 6.41 -2.53 20.76
N LEU A 85 7.53 -2.01 21.28
CA LEU A 85 8.79 -2.75 21.33
C LEU A 85 8.73 -3.82 22.43
N TYR A 86 9.32 -4.98 22.18
CA TYR A 86 9.45 -6.02 23.18
C TYR A 86 10.29 -5.51 24.37
N PRO A 87 9.87 -5.75 25.63
CA PRO A 87 10.46 -5.10 26.80
C PRO A 87 11.89 -5.56 27.12
N ASP A 88 12.31 -6.74 26.68
CA ASP A 88 13.66 -7.23 26.91
C ASP A 88 14.69 -6.57 25.98
N GLN A 89 15.46 -5.63 26.54
CA GLN A 89 16.52 -4.93 25.82
C GLN A 89 17.64 -5.85 25.35
N ARG A 90 17.89 -6.99 26.03
CA ARG A 90 18.90 -7.95 25.59
C ARG A 90 18.44 -8.68 24.33
N ALA A 91 17.17 -9.06 24.27
CA ALA A 91 16.57 -9.67 23.09
C ALA A 91 16.58 -8.69 21.90
N GLN A 92 16.19 -7.43 22.13
CA GLN A 92 16.28 -6.37 21.12
C GLN A 92 17.72 -6.16 20.63
N ALA A 93 18.70 -6.07 21.54
CA ALA A 93 20.11 -5.93 21.19
C ALA A 93 20.63 -7.15 20.42
N TYR A 94 20.18 -8.35 20.76
CA TYR A 94 20.55 -9.57 20.05
C TYR A 94 20.04 -9.56 18.61
N VAL A 95 18.75 -9.29 18.40
CA VAL A 95 18.14 -9.14 17.06
C VAL A 95 18.88 -8.07 16.25
N GLN A 96 19.16 -6.92 16.86
CA GLN A 96 19.91 -5.86 16.21
C GLN A 96 21.34 -6.31 15.84
N SER A 97 22.03 -7.03 16.73
CA SER A 97 23.39 -7.50 16.46
C SER A 97 23.45 -8.47 15.29
N VAL A 98 22.52 -9.43 15.22
CA VAL A 98 22.45 -10.42 14.12
C VAL A 98 22.08 -9.73 12.82
N GLY A 99 21.05 -8.86 12.83
CA GLY A 99 20.67 -8.09 11.66
C GLY A 99 21.79 -7.18 11.14
N GLN A 100 22.53 -6.51 12.03
CA GLN A 100 23.64 -5.65 11.62
C GLN A 100 24.84 -6.42 11.07
N LYS A 101 25.12 -7.64 11.58
CA LYS A 101 26.12 -8.53 10.96
C LYS A 101 25.74 -8.82 9.51
N LEU A 102 24.47 -9.14 9.23
CA LEU A 102 23.99 -9.38 7.87
C LEU A 102 24.04 -8.12 7.00
N ALA A 103 23.63 -6.97 7.55
CA ALA A 103 23.64 -5.69 6.84
C ALA A 103 25.05 -5.17 6.53
N SER A 104 26.08 -5.70 7.22
CA SER A 104 27.48 -5.36 6.96
C SER A 104 28.06 -6.01 5.71
N ASP A 105 27.36 -6.97 5.10
CA ASP A 105 27.78 -7.59 3.85
C ASP A 105 27.89 -6.54 2.72
N PRO A 106 28.99 -6.51 1.94
CA PRO A 106 29.19 -5.53 0.87
C PRO A 106 28.06 -5.46 -0.17
N LEU A 107 27.41 -6.58 -0.47
CA LEU A 107 26.28 -6.62 -1.40
C LEU A 107 25.06 -5.91 -0.81
N VAL A 108 24.84 -6.06 0.50
CA VAL A 108 23.77 -5.36 1.22
C VAL A 108 24.08 -3.87 1.29
N GLN A 109 25.32 -3.49 1.61
CA GLN A 109 25.74 -2.08 1.67
C GLN A 109 25.60 -1.35 0.33
N LYS A 110 25.81 -2.06 -0.79
CA LYS A 110 25.60 -1.52 -2.15
C LYS A 110 24.17 -1.03 -2.40
N SER A 111 23.18 -1.51 -1.63
CA SER A 111 21.80 -1.03 -1.72
C SER A 111 21.61 0.42 -1.26
N GLY A 112 22.50 0.91 -0.37
CA GLY A 112 22.40 2.24 0.22
C GLY A 112 21.35 2.38 1.33
N TYR A 113 20.66 1.29 1.72
CA TYR A 113 19.65 1.36 2.78
C TYR A 113 20.29 1.30 4.19
N PRO A 114 19.89 2.20 5.11
CA PRO A 114 20.33 2.17 6.50
C PRO A 114 19.48 1.18 7.30
N PHE A 115 19.84 -0.09 7.25
CA PHE A 115 19.08 -1.15 7.93
C PHE A 115 18.96 -0.93 9.45
N GLN A 116 17.74 -1.07 9.94
CA GLN A 116 17.39 -1.05 11.37
C GLN A 116 16.49 -2.23 11.69
N PHE A 117 16.64 -2.80 12.88
CA PHE A 117 15.96 -4.04 13.27
C PHE A 117 15.20 -3.84 14.58
N TYR A 118 13.94 -4.26 14.61
CA TYR A 118 13.03 -4.05 15.73
C TYR A 118 12.37 -5.38 16.14
N LEU A 119 12.42 -5.69 17.42
CA LEU A 119 11.66 -6.78 18.03
C LEU A 119 10.36 -6.20 18.62
N LEU A 120 9.25 -6.61 18.04
CA LEU A 120 7.90 -6.15 18.39
C LEU A 120 7.29 -7.02 19.48
N ALA A 121 6.46 -6.44 20.34
CA ALA A 121 5.91 -7.10 21.52
C ALA A 121 4.82 -8.13 21.22
N ASP A 122 4.24 -8.13 20.01
CA ASP A 122 3.13 -9.01 19.61
C ASP A 122 3.44 -10.49 19.87
N PRO A 123 2.73 -11.14 20.82
CA PRO A 123 2.93 -12.55 21.16
C PRO A 123 2.03 -13.50 20.35
N GLN A 124 1.14 -12.99 19.51
CA GLN A 124 0.13 -13.78 18.79
C GLN A 124 0.49 -13.95 17.32
N VAL A 125 0.92 -12.87 16.66
CA VAL A 125 1.13 -12.87 15.20
C VAL A 125 2.53 -13.35 14.88
N VAL A 126 2.66 -14.54 14.31
CA VAL A 126 3.94 -15.13 13.88
C VAL A 126 4.36 -14.49 12.57
N ASN A 127 5.16 -13.42 12.63
CA ASN A 127 5.52 -12.64 11.45
C ASN A 127 6.91 -11.96 11.55
N ALA A 128 7.52 -11.72 10.39
CA ALA A 128 8.58 -10.76 10.16
C ALA A 128 8.25 -9.98 8.88
N PHE A 129 8.67 -8.72 8.81
CA PHE A 129 8.44 -7.89 7.62
C PHE A 129 9.42 -6.74 7.58
N ALA A 130 9.57 -6.13 6.40
CA ALA A 130 10.33 -4.90 6.23
C ALA A 130 9.50 -3.79 5.59
N LEU A 131 9.73 -2.57 6.06
CA LEU A 131 9.28 -1.36 5.37
C LEU A 131 10.29 -0.97 4.27
N PRO A 132 9.84 -0.24 3.23
CA PRO A 132 10.75 0.45 2.34
C PRO A 132 11.79 1.25 3.13
N GLY A 133 13.03 1.28 2.66
CA GLY A 133 14.09 2.02 3.34
C GLY A 133 14.87 1.27 4.42
N GLY A 134 14.58 -0.01 4.69
CA GLY A 134 15.45 -0.88 5.50
C GLY A 134 15.06 -1.03 6.98
N ASN A 135 13.87 -0.61 7.38
CA ASN A 135 13.35 -0.91 8.72
C ASN A 135 12.75 -2.32 8.72
N VAL A 136 13.39 -3.26 9.42
CA VAL A 136 13.01 -4.67 9.50
C VAL A 136 12.45 -4.97 10.89
N PHE A 137 11.35 -5.71 10.92
CA PHE A 137 10.59 -6.02 12.11
C PHE A 137 10.44 -7.53 12.27
N ILE A 138 10.56 -8.01 13.50
CA ILE A 138 10.23 -9.38 13.88
C ILE A 138 9.33 -9.34 15.12
N THR A 139 8.28 -10.16 15.13
CA THR A 139 7.35 -10.28 16.25
C THR A 139 7.91 -11.18 17.36
N ALA A 140 7.55 -10.93 18.62
CA ALA A 140 7.90 -11.79 19.74
C ALA A 140 7.38 -13.23 19.53
N ALA A 141 6.21 -13.39 18.90
CA ALA A 141 5.63 -14.69 18.55
C ALA A 141 6.53 -15.51 17.61
N LEU A 142 7.12 -14.88 16.58
CA LEU A 142 8.06 -15.56 15.69
C LEU A 142 9.42 -15.75 16.37
N TYR A 143 9.94 -14.72 17.03
CA TYR A 143 11.23 -14.78 17.73
C TYR A 143 11.29 -15.92 18.74
N GLY A 144 10.21 -16.12 19.53
CA GLY A 144 10.11 -17.21 20.50
C GLY A 144 10.02 -18.62 19.91
N LYS A 145 9.86 -18.76 18.59
CA LYS A 145 9.87 -20.07 17.89
C LYS A 145 11.25 -20.43 17.34
N LEU A 146 12.16 -19.46 17.23
CA LEU A 146 13.49 -19.68 16.67
C LEU A 146 14.37 -20.36 17.71
N GLN A 147 15.14 -21.36 17.28
CA GLN A 147 15.93 -22.23 18.17
C GLN A 147 17.40 -21.82 18.26
N ASN A 148 17.89 -21.02 17.30
CA ASN A 148 19.29 -20.63 17.21
C ASN A 148 19.49 -19.36 16.36
N GLU A 149 20.73 -18.86 16.35
CA GLU A 149 21.14 -17.68 15.59
C GLU A 149 20.91 -17.86 14.08
N ASP A 150 21.17 -19.05 13.53
CA ASP A 150 21.06 -19.31 12.09
C ASP A 150 19.63 -19.16 11.59
N GLN A 151 18.63 -19.61 12.38
CA GLN A 151 17.22 -19.43 12.04
C GLN A 151 16.81 -17.95 12.10
N LEU A 152 17.29 -17.20 13.09
CA LEU A 152 17.07 -15.76 13.17
C LEU A 152 17.72 -15.05 11.98
N ALA A 153 18.96 -15.39 11.65
CA ALA A 153 19.68 -14.84 10.53
C ALA A 153 19.00 -15.17 9.19
N GLY A 154 18.44 -16.37 9.05
CA GLY A 154 17.64 -16.75 7.88
C GLY A 154 16.40 -15.88 7.69
N VAL A 155 15.64 -15.65 8.76
CA VAL A 155 14.45 -14.77 8.74
C VAL A 155 14.84 -13.33 8.42
N LEU A 156 15.82 -12.77 9.14
CA LEU A 156 16.24 -11.38 8.90
C LEU A 156 16.89 -11.20 7.52
N GLY A 157 17.65 -12.20 7.05
CA GLY A 157 18.25 -12.22 5.71
C GLY A 157 17.21 -12.26 4.59
N HIS A 158 16.12 -13.02 4.78
CA HIS A 158 14.97 -13.02 3.88
C HIS A 158 14.36 -11.62 3.74
N GLU A 159 14.11 -10.94 4.86
CA GLU A 159 13.57 -9.58 4.87
C GLU A 159 14.54 -8.55 4.26
N ILE A 160 15.84 -8.66 4.54
CA ILE A 160 16.87 -7.85 3.89
C ILE A 160 16.82 -8.03 2.37
N GLY A 161 16.68 -9.26 1.89
CA GLY A 161 16.54 -9.57 0.47
C GLY A 161 15.33 -8.86 -0.16
N HIS A 162 14.19 -8.83 0.53
CA HIS A 162 13.01 -8.10 0.06
C HIS A 162 13.21 -6.59 -0.05
N VAL A 163 13.93 -5.99 0.91
CA VAL A 163 14.29 -4.56 0.87
C VAL A 163 15.23 -4.28 -0.29
N ILE A 164 16.30 -5.07 -0.43
CA ILE A 164 17.29 -4.92 -1.50
C ILE A 164 16.62 -5.05 -2.87
N ALA A 165 15.71 -6.01 -3.02
CA ALA A 165 14.94 -6.20 -4.25
C ALA A 165 13.82 -5.18 -4.42
N ARG A 166 13.65 -4.21 -3.50
CA ARG A 166 12.63 -3.15 -3.51
C ARG A 166 11.21 -3.67 -3.72
N HIS A 167 10.91 -4.89 -3.27
CA HIS A 167 9.60 -5.53 -3.48
C HIS A 167 8.46 -4.67 -2.90
N GLY A 168 8.66 -4.11 -1.71
CA GLY A 168 7.70 -3.19 -1.08
C GLY A 168 7.42 -1.96 -1.95
N ALA A 169 8.46 -1.30 -2.47
CA ALA A 169 8.32 -0.12 -3.31
C ALA A 169 7.65 -0.42 -4.65
N VAL A 170 8.00 -1.54 -5.29
CA VAL A 170 7.35 -2.01 -6.52
C VAL A 170 5.87 -2.31 -6.27
N ARG A 171 5.53 -2.93 -5.13
CA ARG A 171 4.13 -3.18 -4.74
C ARG A 171 3.39 -1.87 -4.49
N MET A 172 3.99 -0.91 -3.79
CA MET A 172 3.39 0.40 -3.55
C MET A 172 3.17 1.17 -4.86
N ALA A 173 4.11 1.12 -5.81
CA ALA A 173 3.94 1.75 -7.12
C ALA A 173 2.77 1.15 -7.90
N LYS A 174 2.62 -0.19 -7.90
CA LYS A 174 1.47 -0.90 -8.51
C LYS A 174 0.15 -0.52 -7.84
N THR A 175 0.10 -0.56 -6.50
CA THR A 175 -1.10 -0.20 -5.73
C THR A 175 -1.49 1.27 -5.97
N GLY A 176 -0.50 2.17 -6.02
CA GLY A 176 -0.73 3.59 -6.30
C GLY A 176 -1.27 3.85 -7.71
N LEU A 177 -0.80 3.11 -8.72
CA LEU A 177 -1.40 3.15 -10.07
C LEU A 177 -2.88 2.75 -10.00
N ILE A 178 -3.18 1.63 -9.36
CA ILE A 178 -4.53 1.08 -9.29
C ILE A 178 -5.48 2.02 -8.53
N GLN A 179 -5.07 2.51 -7.36
CA GLN A 179 -5.82 3.53 -6.63
C GLN A 179 -6.03 4.80 -7.45
N GLY A 180 -5.02 5.21 -8.24
CA GLY A 180 -5.13 6.34 -9.16
C GLY A 180 -6.16 6.09 -10.27
N LEU A 181 -6.20 4.89 -10.83
CA LEU A 181 -7.20 4.51 -11.84
C LEU A 181 -8.61 4.45 -11.24
N ILE A 182 -8.77 3.95 -10.01
CA ILE A 182 -10.06 3.97 -9.31
C ILE A 182 -10.54 5.41 -9.12
N GLN A 183 -9.64 6.30 -8.68
CA GLN A 183 -9.94 7.74 -8.56
C GLN A 183 -10.30 8.37 -9.91
N ALA A 184 -9.62 7.99 -10.98
CA ALA A 184 -9.93 8.44 -12.33
C ALA A 184 -11.36 8.08 -12.76
N VAL A 185 -11.81 6.85 -12.45
CA VAL A 185 -13.18 6.41 -12.73
C VAL A 185 -14.19 7.21 -11.91
N MET A 186 -13.90 7.47 -10.62
CA MET A 186 -14.76 8.30 -9.78
C MET A 186 -14.90 9.73 -10.33
N ILE A 187 -13.79 10.36 -10.72
CA ILE A 187 -13.79 11.68 -11.38
C ILE A 187 -14.56 11.62 -12.72
N GLY A 188 -14.31 10.58 -13.52
CA GLY A 188 -14.96 10.36 -14.82
C GLY A 188 -16.47 10.22 -14.74
N SER A 189 -16.96 9.60 -13.66
CA SER A 189 -18.39 9.48 -13.34
C SER A 189 -19.02 10.76 -12.81
N GLY A 190 -18.23 11.81 -12.56
CA GLY A 190 -18.70 13.06 -11.96
C GLY A 190 -19.11 12.94 -10.49
N GLY A 191 -18.63 11.90 -9.79
CA GLY A 191 -18.98 11.62 -8.38
C GLY A 191 -20.27 10.83 -8.18
N ASP A 192 -20.94 10.41 -9.27
CA ASP A 192 -22.21 9.66 -9.22
C ASP A 192 -22.02 8.16 -8.90
N MET A 193 -20.78 7.69 -8.75
CA MET A 193 -20.51 6.32 -8.35
C MET A 193 -21.00 6.05 -6.93
N SER A 194 -21.96 5.14 -6.82
CA SER A 194 -22.42 4.62 -5.52
C SER A 194 -21.31 3.88 -4.79
N ALA A 195 -21.37 3.86 -3.45
CA ALA A 195 -20.41 3.13 -2.61
C ALA A 195 -20.31 1.64 -2.97
N THR A 196 -21.40 1.03 -3.47
CA THR A 196 -21.43 -0.36 -3.97
C THR A 196 -20.65 -0.52 -5.27
N GLN A 197 -20.69 0.45 -6.18
CA GLN A 197 -19.88 0.43 -7.40
C GLN A 197 -18.38 0.62 -7.10
N ILE A 198 -18.05 1.49 -6.14
CA ILE A 198 -16.66 1.64 -5.65
C ILE A 198 -16.19 0.34 -4.99
N ALA A 199 -17.03 -0.27 -4.15
CA ALA A 199 -16.73 -1.56 -3.51
C ALA A 199 -16.56 -2.70 -4.53
N ASN A 200 -17.30 -2.72 -5.65
CA ASN A 200 -17.11 -3.71 -6.70
C ASN A 200 -15.78 -3.53 -7.44
N VAL A 201 -15.35 -2.30 -7.69
CA VAL A 201 -14.05 -2.02 -8.31
C VAL A 201 -12.91 -2.45 -7.37
N ILE A 202 -13.01 -2.13 -6.08
CA ILE A 202 -12.04 -2.54 -5.06
C ILE A 202 -12.05 -4.06 -4.89
N GLY A 203 -13.24 -4.68 -4.78
CA GLY A 203 -13.44 -6.11 -4.59
C GLY A 203 -12.91 -6.95 -5.75
N ASN A 204 -13.07 -6.47 -6.99
CA ASN A 204 -12.47 -7.11 -8.16
C ASN A 204 -10.93 -7.04 -8.11
N TYR A 205 -10.35 -5.94 -7.64
CA TYR A 205 -8.90 -5.85 -7.48
C TYR A 205 -8.38 -6.76 -6.36
N THR A 206 -9.05 -6.80 -5.19
CA THR A 206 -8.64 -7.70 -4.09
C THR A 206 -8.72 -9.16 -4.50
N ASN A 207 -9.74 -9.56 -5.27
CA ASN A 207 -9.87 -10.93 -5.79
C ASN A 207 -8.79 -11.26 -6.84
N LEU A 208 -8.42 -10.32 -7.70
CA LEU A 208 -7.30 -10.48 -8.65
C LEU A 208 -5.94 -10.55 -7.94
N SER A 209 -5.77 -9.82 -6.82
CA SER A 209 -4.54 -9.80 -6.02
C SER A 209 -4.35 -11.03 -5.14
N TYR A 210 -5.41 -11.72 -4.72
CA TYR A 210 -5.33 -12.97 -3.94
C TYR A 210 -5.16 -14.22 -4.82
N GLY A 211 -5.38 -14.11 -6.13
CA GLY A 211 -5.36 -15.25 -7.06
C GLY A 211 -3.96 -15.73 -7.49
N ARG A 212 -2.89 -15.00 -7.17
CA ARG A 212 -1.51 -15.37 -7.49
C ARG A 212 -0.57 -14.82 -6.42
N ASP A 213 -0.07 -15.71 -5.58
CA ASP A 213 1.23 -15.72 -4.89
C ASP A 213 1.11 -16.62 -3.63
N GLN A 214 0.96 -17.92 -3.89
CA GLN A 214 1.47 -19.03 -3.06
C GLN A 214 2.18 -20.01 -3.98
#